data_AF-A0A7S4JSJ7-F1
#
_entry.id   AF-A0A7S4JSJ7-F1
#
_cell.length_a   1.000
_cell.length_b   1.000
_cell.length_c   1.000
_cell.angle_alpha   90.00
_cell.angle_beta   90.00
_cell.angle_gamma   90.00
#
_symmetry.space_group_name_H-M   'P 1'
#
loop_
_entity.id
_entity.type
_entity.pdbx_description
1 polymer ?
#
loop_
_entity_poly.entity_id
_entity_poly.type
_entity_poly.pdbx_seq_one_letter_code
_entity_poly.pdbx_strand_id
1 'polypeptide(L)'
;MSEAGDCDADDECMDGLKCVQRGTTINPALTPVPGCSTLGTSGIDYCAERAALRYVGGVSGAVRGLCDGSCTSNDDCAGDLLCFARTGDEDVPGCVGWGDTGRNYCYDPNAAP
;
A
#
# COMPACT_ATOMS: atom_id res chain seq x y z
N MET A 1 -7.18 10.92 -16.13
CA MET A 1 -7.74 12.11 -15.45
C MET A 1 -8.48 11.58 -14.25
N SER A 2 -7.82 11.60 -13.09
CA SER A 2 -8.25 11.00 -11.83
C SER A 2 -9.00 12.05 -11.02
N GLU A 3 -10.32 12.13 -11.23
CA GLU A 3 -11.24 13.00 -10.47
C GLU A 3 -11.75 12.28 -9.20
N ALA A 4 -10.85 11.74 -8.37
CA ALA A 4 -11.22 11.13 -7.09
C ALA A 4 -10.06 11.27 -6.10
N GLY A 5 -9.92 12.47 -5.54
CA GLY A 5 -9.21 12.69 -4.29
C GLY A 5 -10.23 12.72 -3.16
N ASP A 6 -9.82 12.28 -1.98
CA ASP A 6 -10.61 12.18 -0.75
C ASP A 6 -11.64 11.03 -0.73
N CYS A 7 -11.28 9.87 -1.28
CA CYS A 7 -12.09 8.67 -1.03
C CYS A 7 -11.97 8.27 0.45
N ASP A 8 -13.07 7.99 1.14
CA ASP A 8 -13.05 7.36 2.45
C ASP A 8 -13.14 5.82 2.32
N ALA A 9 -13.73 5.33 1.22
CA ALA A 9 -13.92 3.91 0.91
C ALA A 9 -13.75 3.59 -0.60
N ASP A 10 -13.55 2.29 -0.89
CA ASP A 10 -13.33 1.77 -2.25
C ASP A 10 -14.48 2.08 -3.23
N ASP A 11 -15.71 2.24 -2.74
CA ASP A 11 -16.92 2.50 -3.54
C ASP A 11 -17.03 3.96 -4.02
N GLU A 12 -16.18 4.84 -3.50
CA GLU A 12 -16.02 6.21 -3.99
C GLU A 12 -15.04 6.29 -5.16
N CYS A 13 -14.39 5.17 -5.48
CA CYS A 13 -13.47 5.04 -6.59
C CYS A 13 -14.15 4.50 -7.85
N MET A 14 -13.63 4.89 -9.02
CA MET A 14 -14.05 4.28 -10.29
C MET A 14 -13.77 2.77 -10.29
N ASP A 15 -14.55 2.02 -11.08
CA ASP A 15 -14.39 0.58 -11.22
C ASP A 15 -12.92 0.19 -11.46
N GLY A 16 -12.42 -0.74 -10.63
CA GLY A 16 -11.04 -1.22 -10.70
C GLY A 16 -10.02 -0.41 -9.90
N LEU A 17 -10.45 0.67 -9.24
CA LEU A 17 -9.60 1.44 -8.32
C LEU A 17 -9.90 1.09 -6.86
N LYS A 18 -8.89 1.23 -6.02
CA LYS A 18 -8.92 1.02 -4.57
C LYS A 18 -8.65 2.32 -3.85
N CYS A 19 -9.37 2.55 -2.76
CA CYS A 19 -9.15 3.72 -1.95
C CYS A 19 -7.89 3.55 -1.11
N VAL A 20 -6.99 4.52 -1.23
CA VAL A 20 -5.74 4.59 -0.49
C VAL A 20 -5.85 5.70 0.54
N GLN A 21 -6.11 5.30 1.78
CA GLN A 21 -6.19 6.22 2.91
C GLN A 21 -4.80 6.76 3.29
N ARG A 22 -4.67 8.07 3.40
CA ARG A 22 -3.50 8.81 3.86
C ARG A 22 -3.81 9.47 5.19
N GLY A 23 -3.37 8.84 6.27
CA GLY A 23 -3.51 9.42 7.61
C GLY A 23 -2.74 10.75 7.78
N THR A 24 -3.26 11.65 8.60
CA THR A 24 -2.63 12.93 8.97
C THR A 24 -1.36 12.78 9.82
N THR A 25 -1.10 11.57 10.33
CA THR A 25 0.00 11.24 11.24
C THR A 25 0.83 10.04 10.81
N ILE A 26 0.53 9.40 9.67
CA ILE A 26 1.17 8.16 9.24
C ILE A 26 1.93 8.39 7.94
N ASN A 27 3.24 8.11 7.98
CA ASN A 27 4.06 8.04 6.78
C ASN A 27 3.46 6.94 5.86
N PRO A 28 3.16 7.24 4.58
CA PRO A 28 3.65 8.38 3.84
C PRO A 28 2.54 9.37 3.48
N ALA A 29 2.25 10.28 4.41
CA ALA A 29 1.55 11.53 4.14
C ALA A 29 2.24 12.41 3.05
N LEU A 30 3.33 11.96 2.41
CA LEU A 30 4.08 12.69 1.38
C LEU A 30 4.57 11.80 0.21
N THR A 31 3.91 10.67 -0.09
CA THR A 31 4.27 9.93 -1.32
C THR A 31 3.63 10.57 -2.55
N PRO A 32 4.36 10.65 -3.69
CA PRO A 32 3.77 11.00 -4.97
C PRO A 32 2.63 10.04 -5.31
N VAL A 33 1.47 10.58 -5.68
CA VAL A 33 0.39 9.76 -6.24
C VAL A 33 0.89 9.20 -7.58
N PRO A 34 0.94 7.87 -7.78
CA PRO A 34 1.36 7.30 -9.05
C PRO A 34 0.52 7.86 -10.19
N GLY A 35 1.15 8.51 -11.18
CA GLY A 35 0.47 9.21 -12.27
C GLY A 35 0.14 10.69 -12.02
N CYS A 36 0.53 11.27 -10.88
CA CYS A 36 0.37 12.69 -10.58
C CYS A 36 1.71 13.33 -10.19
N SER A 37 2.00 14.49 -10.77
CA SER A 37 3.27 15.22 -10.57
C SER A 37 3.33 16.00 -9.25
N THR A 38 2.23 16.09 -8.52
CA THR A 38 2.14 16.87 -7.28
C THR A 38 2.24 15.98 -6.05
N LEU A 39 3.03 16.42 -5.06
CA LEU A 39 2.97 15.90 -3.70
C LEU A 39 1.55 16.20 -3.19
N GLY A 40 0.67 15.19 -3.19
CA GLY A 40 -0.74 15.39 -2.80
C GLY A 40 -0.85 16.04 -1.42
N THR A 41 -1.96 16.73 -1.14
CA THR A 41 -2.19 17.39 0.15
C THR A 41 -2.24 16.35 1.29
N SER A 42 -1.69 16.67 2.46
CA SER A 42 -1.82 15.83 3.66
C SER A 42 -3.29 15.69 4.05
N GLY A 43 -3.74 14.47 4.36
CA GLY A 43 -5.13 14.17 4.71
C GLY A 43 -6.11 14.16 3.53
N ILE A 44 -5.61 14.03 2.29
CA ILE A 44 -6.43 13.71 1.13
C ILE A 44 -6.09 12.30 0.68
N ASP A 45 -7.10 11.43 0.70
CA ASP A 45 -7.07 10.05 0.24
C ASP A 45 -7.16 9.99 -1.29
N TYR A 46 -6.85 8.87 -1.93
CA TYR A 46 -6.91 8.79 -3.39
C TYR A 46 -7.22 7.40 -3.91
N CYS A 47 -7.84 7.35 -5.08
CA CYS A 47 -8.13 6.11 -5.78
C CYS A 47 -6.94 5.66 -6.64
N ALA A 48 -6.48 4.42 -6.45
CA ALA A 48 -5.34 3.83 -7.17
C ALA A 48 -5.66 2.45 -7.73
N GLU A 49 -5.06 2.10 -8.87
CA GLU A 49 -5.25 0.79 -9.53
C GLU A 49 -4.69 -0.40 -8.73
N ARG A 50 -3.84 -0.14 -7.73
CA ARG A 50 -3.19 -1.13 -6.88
C ARG A 50 -3.21 -0.64 -5.43
N ALA A 51 -3.16 -1.57 -4.47
CA ALA A 51 -3.14 -1.23 -3.05
C ALA A 51 -1.79 -0.58 -2.66
N ALA A 52 -1.83 0.42 -1.78
CA ALA A 52 -0.61 1.10 -1.36
C ALA A 52 0.12 0.34 -0.24
N LEU A 53 1.45 0.40 -0.27
CA LEU A 53 2.29 -0.09 0.81
C LEU A 53 1.97 0.67 2.11
N ARG A 54 1.54 -0.07 3.15
CA ARG A 54 1.20 0.49 4.46
C ARG A 54 1.92 -0.21 5.59
N TYR A 55 2.26 0.53 6.63
CA TYR A 55 2.81 -0.04 7.86
C TYR A 55 1.68 -0.31 8.86
N VAL A 56 1.33 -1.59 9.00
CA VAL A 56 0.59 -2.08 10.17
C VAL A 56 1.64 -2.49 11.21
N GLY A 57 1.53 -1.97 12.43
CA GLY A 57 2.53 -2.16 13.49
C GLY A 57 3.03 -3.60 13.63
N GLY A 58 4.28 -3.78 14.03
CA GLY A 58 4.92 -5.11 14.21
C GLY A 58 4.45 -5.86 15.45
N VAL A 59 3.15 -6.16 15.55
CA VAL A 59 2.60 -7.05 16.58
C VAL A 59 2.87 -8.51 16.20
N SER A 60 3.58 -9.24 17.07
CA SER A 60 3.90 -10.65 16.87
C SER A 60 2.61 -11.49 16.84
N GLY A 61 2.44 -12.30 15.80
CA GLY A 61 1.26 -13.15 15.60
C GLY A 61 0.06 -12.47 14.93
N ALA A 62 0.19 -11.20 14.51
CA ALA A 62 -0.85 -10.56 13.70
C ALA A 62 -0.72 -10.96 12.23
N VAL A 63 -1.82 -11.44 11.66
CA VAL A 63 -1.92 -11.73 10.23
C VAL A 63 -2.11 -10.41 9.46
N ARG A 64 -1.32 -10.22 8.41
CA ARG A 64 -1.19 -8.99 7.61
C ARG A 64 -1.83 -9.15 6.24
N GLY A 65 -2.50 -8.12 5.76
CA GLY A 65 -3.15 -8.10 4.46
C GLY A 65 -2.20 -7.83 3.30
N LEU A 66 -2.72 -7.75 2.08
CA LEU A 66 -1.95 -7.35 0.90
C LEU A 66 -1.37 -5.93 1.11
N CYS A 67 -0.11 -5.74 0.72
CA CYS A 67 0.68 -4.50 0.86
C CYS A 67 0.94 -4.05 2.30
N ASP A 68 0.71 -4.93 3.27
CA ASP A 68 1.02 -4.67 4.68
C ASP A 68 2.48 -4.99 5.00
N GLY A 69 3.15 -4.02 5.60
CA GLY A 69 4.55 -4.11 5.96
C GLY A 69 4.81 -4.91 7.23
N SER A 70 6.08 -5.26 7.41
CA SER A 70 6.64 -5.90 8.62
C SER A 70 6.35 -7.37 8.79
N CYS A 71 6.02 -8.07 7.70
CA CYS A 71 6.07 -9.53 7.70
C CYS A 71 7.52 -10.00 7.90
N THR A 72 7.69 -11.11 8.59
CA THR A 72 8.98 -11.77 8.82
C THR A 72 9.02 -13.15 8.19
N SER A 73 7.86 -13.79 8.02
CA SER A 73 7.66 -15.02 7.27
C SER A 73 6.36 -14.96 6.46
N ASN A 74 6.11 -15.95 5.61
CA ASN A 74 4.83 -16.04 4.88
C ASN A 74 3.64 -16.25 5.82
N ASP A 75 3.86 -16.86 6.99
CA ASP A 75 2.80 -17.09 8.00
C ASP A 75 2.28 -15.79 8.63
N ASP A 76 3.04 -14.70 8.49
CA ASP A 76 2.61 -13.36 8.89
C ASP A 76 1.59 -12.77 7.91
N CYS A 77 1.41 -13.35 6.73
CA CYS A 77 0.54 -12.83 5.66
C CYS A 77 -0.77 -13.63 5.56
N ALA A 78 -1.85 -12.95 5.19
CA ALA A 78 -3.17 -13.56 5.09
C ALA A 78 -3.29 -14.50 3.89
N GLY A 79 -3.83 -15.70 4.11
CA GLY A 79 -4.17 -16.62 3.03
C GLY A 79 -2.96 -17.05 2.20
N ASP A 80 -3.02 -16.84 0.89
CA ASP A 80 -1.99 -17.25 -0.07
C ASP A 80 -0.92 -16.18 -0.35
N LEU A 81 -0.93 -15.08 0.43
CA LEU A 81 0.04 -14.01 0.31
C LEU A 81 1.43 -14.46 0.80
N LEU A 82 2.48 -13.93 0.19
CA LEU A 82 3.86 -14.20 0.56
C LEU A 82 4.52 -12.96 1.14
N CYS A 83 5.60 -13.15 1.92
CA CYS A 83 6.38 -12.05 2.44
C CYS A 83 7.51 -11.67 1.47
N PHE A 84 7.41 -10.49 0.86
CA PHE A 84 8.44 -9.92 0.00
C PHE A 84 9.49 -9.23 0.86
N ALA A 85 10.69 -9.81 0.93
CA ALA A 85 11.81 -9.17 1.61
C ALA A 85 12.42 -8.08 0.71
N ARG A 86 12.48 -6.85 1.22
CA ARG A 86 13.09 -5.71 0.53
C ARG A 86 14.39 -5.34 1.21
N THR A 87 15.36 -4.85 0.43
CA THR A 87 16.60 -4.29 0.96
C THR A 87 16.68 -2.78 0.81
N GLY A 88 15.87 -2.23 -0.10
CA GLY A 88 15.77 -0.80 -0.38
C GLY A 88 14.32 -0.42 -0.65
N ASP A 89 14.12 0.20 -1.81
CA ASP A 89 12.85 0.71 -2.32
C ASP A 89 12.33 -0.11 -3.51
N GLU A 90 12.68 -1.40 -3.60
CA GLU A 90 12.26 -2.29 -4.69
C GLU A 90 10.72 -2.33 -4.83
N ASP A 91 10.19 -2.32 -6.05
CA ASP A 91 8.74 -2.42 -6.25
C ASP A 91 8.21 -3.76 -5.68
N VAL A 92 7.04 -3.69 -5.04
CA VAL A 92 6.35 -4.85 -4.49
C VAL A 92 5.24 -5.27 -5.47
N PRO A 93 5.26 -6.51 -6.01
CA PRO A 93 4.27 -6.93 -7.00
C PRO A 93 2.83 -6.79 -6.47
N GLY A 94 1.93 -6.25 -7.29
CA GLY A 94 0.55 -5.98 -6.89
C GLY A 94 0.33 -4.80 -5.94
N CYS A 95 1.39 -4.11 -5.55
CA CYS A 95 1.33 -2.94 -4.67
C CYS A 95 1.86 -1.68 -5.38
N VAL A 96 1.56 -0.52 -4.79
CA VAL A 96 2.09 0.79 -5.22
C VAL A 96 2.61 1.59 -4.04
N GLY A 97 3.43 2.59 -4.37
CA GLY A 97 4.06 3.46 -3.39
C GLY A 97 5.41 2.94 -2.94
N TRP A 98 6.15 3.82 -2.26
CA TRP A 98 7.54 3.57 -1.90
C TRP A 98 7.65 2.68 -0.66
N GLY A 99 6.68 2.79 0.24
CA GLY A 99 6.76 2.22 1.59
C GLY A 99 7.99 2.72 2.35
N ASP A 100 8.28 2.08 3.48
CA ASP A 100 9.55 2.24 4.18
C ASP A 100 10.65 1.41 3.53
N THR A 101 11.83 2.00 3.37
CA THR A 101 13.05 1.36 2.84
C THR A 101 13.46 0.15 3.68
N GLY A 102 13.74 -0.97 3.02
CA GLY A 102 14.20 -2.22 3.67
C GLY A 102 13.12 -2.92 4.49
N ARG A 103 11.86 -2.49 4.41
CA ARG A 103 10.74 -3.14 5.08
C ARG A 103 10.17 -4.24 4.19
N ASN A 104 9.85 -5.38 4.78
CA ASN A 104 9.19 -6.47 4.07
C ASN A 104 7.68 -6.23 3.96
N TYR A 105 7.04 -6.68 2.88
CA TYR A 105 5.60 -6.51 2.68
C TYR A 105 4.94 -7.80 2.22
N CYS A 106 3.70 -8.01 2.67
CA CYS A 106 2.87 -9.07 2.12
C CYS A 106 2.44 -8.71 0.70
N TYR A 107 2.63 -9.63 -0.25
CA TYR A 107 2.30 -9.44 -1.66
C TYR A 107 1.60 -10.67 -2.22
N ASP A 108 0.84 -10.47 -3.30
CA ASP A 108 0.25 -11.57 -4.06
C ASP A 108 1.24 -12.03 -5.13
N PRO A 109 1.75 -13.28 -5.07
CA PRO A 109 2.69 -13.79 -6.07
C PRO A 109 2.07 -13.95 -7.48
N ASN A 110 0.75 -13.91 -7.58
CA ASN A 110 0.02 -13.98 -8.85
C ASN A 110 -0.38 -12.59 -9.37
N ALA A 111 -0.16 -11.52 -8.60
CA ALA A 111 -0.38 -10.17 -9.10
C ALA A 111 0.59 -9.86 -10.23
N ALA A 112 0.09 -9.20 -11.27
CA ALA A 112 0.94 -8.75 -12.36
C ALA A 112 2.06 -7.82 -11.83
N PRO A 113 3.28 -7.91 -12.40
CA PRO A 113 4.35 -6.96 -12.10
C PRO A 113 3.91 -5.51 -12.35
#